data_AF-A0A1I4HK71-F1
#
_entry.id   AF-A0A1I4HK71-F1
#
_cell.length_a   1.000
_cell.length_b   1.000
_cell.length_c   1.000
_cell.angle_alpha   90.00
_cell.angle_beta   90.00
_cell.angle_gamma   90.00
#
_symmetry.space_group_name_H-M   'P 1'
#
loop_
_entity.id
_entity.type
_entity.pdbx_description
1 polymer ?
#
loop_
_entity_poly.entity_id
_entity_poly.type
_entity_poly.pdbx_seq_one_letter_code
_entity_poly.pdbx_strand_id
1 'polypeptide(L)'
;MDGMICSNCHTWMTLQTKNCPDCNADIIMDGERKNVIDRIQPNCLIYRYDGSDLLEAGVVIKQLKVNMKVATKLREYSNPLLVPKHNVYAFNQNLYSSIQSLRNERTATMVRFDQLIKSHWQNLIPYEPIE
;
A
#
# COMPACT_ATOMS: atom_id res chain seq x y z
N MET A 1 -4.52 9.24 -13.86
CA MET A 1 -3.29 10.00 -14.17
C MET A 1 -2.14 9.02 -14.08
N ASP A 2 -1.74 8.50 -15.23
CA ASP A 2 -0.59 7.62 -15.32
C ASP A 2 0.68 8.46 -15.24
N GLY A 3 1.63 8.00 -14.44
CA GLY A 3 2.88 8.70 -14.22
C GLY A 3 3.97 7.73 -13.83
N MET A 4 5.19 8.22 -13.91
CA MET A 4 6.39 7.45 -13.72
C MET A 4 7.36 8.22 -12.84
N ILE A 5 8.29 7.49 -12.25
CA ILE A 5 9.34 8.04 -11.41
C ILE A 5 10.67 7.91 -12.14
N CYS A 6 11.48 8.97 -12.12
CA CYS A 6 12.87 8.85 -12.59
C CYS A 6 13.66 7.95 -11.63
N SER A 7 14.29 6.89 -12.14
CA SER A 7 15.10 5.99 -11.31
C SER A 7 16.34 6.65 -10.71
N ASN A 8 16.78 7.79 -11.27
CA ASN A 8 17.98 8.48 -10.80
C ASN A 8 17.71 9.40 -9.60
N CYS A 9 16.63 10.19 -9.65
CA CYS A 9 16.34 11.24 -8.66
C CYS A 9 14.98 11.09 -7.96
N HIS A 10 14.20 10.08 -8.32
CA HIS A 10 12.88 9.79 -7.74
C HIS A 10 11.81 10.88 -7.92
N THR A 11 12.01 11.75 -8.90
CA THR A 11 11.03 12.78 -9.29
C THR A 11 9.85 12.15 -10.02
N TRP A 12 8.64 12.54 -9.64
CA TRP A 12 7.41 12.17 -10.32
C TRP A 12 7.24 12.94 -11.63
N MET A 13 6.85 12.23 -12.69
CA MET A 13 6.71 12.77 -14.04
C MET A 13 5.49 12.19 -14.74
N THR A 14 5.02 12.88 -15.78
CA THR A 14 4.00 12.36 -16.69
C THR A 14 4.65 11.50 -17.78
N LEU A 15 3.88 10.60 -18.41
CA LEU A 15 4.41 9.71 -19.46
C LEU A 15 4.90 10.41 -20.73
N GLN A 16 4.68 11.73 -20.86
CA GLN A 16 5.01 12.52 -22.05
C GLN A 16 6.36 13.27 -21.93
N THR A 17 7.04 13.16 -20.79
CA THR A 17 8.28 13.89 -20.52
C THR A 17 9.46 13.23 -21.22
N LYS A 18 10.21 13.99 -22.05
CA LYS A 18 11.42 13.50 -22.75
C LYS A 18 12.67 13.42 -21.87
N ASN A 19 12.83 14.37 -20.94
CA ASN A 19 13.95 14.45 -20.00
C ASN A 19 13.43 14.69 -18.59
N CYS A 20 14.03 14.06 -17.58
CA CYS A 20 13.63 14.29 -16.21
C CYS A 20 13.75 15.79 -15.85
N PRO A 21 12.70 16.44 -15.30
CA PRO A 21 12.73 17.88 -15.08
C PRO A 21 13.74 18.31 -14.02
N ASP A 22 14.11 17.41 -13.10
CA ASP A 22 15.04 17.72 -12.00
C ASP A 22 16.49 17.35 -12.32
N CYS A 23 16.75 16.17 -12.89
CA CYS A 23 18.11 15.70 -13.17
C CYS A 23 18.52 15.76 -14.65
N ASN A 24 17.61 16.21 -15.52
CA ASN A 24 17.78 16.32 -16.98
C ASN A 24 18.14 15.01 -17.71
N ALA A 25 18.08 13.86 -17.03
CA ALA A 25 18.36 12.57 -17.64
C ALA A 25 17.34 12.25 -18.76
N ASP A 26 17.81 11.73 -19.89
CA ASP A 26 16.96 11.23 -20.97
C ASP A 26 16.03 10.13 -20.44
N ILE A 27 14.76 10.13 -20.84
CA ILE A 27 13.80 9.13 -20.41
C ILE A 27 13.79 7.95 -21.37
N ILE A 28 14.12 6.78 -20.84
CA ILE A 28 14.10 5.50 -21.55
C ILE A 28 13.01 4.62 -20.91
N MET A 29 11.92 4.41 -21.66
CA MET A 29 10.74 3.71 -21.15
C MET A 29 10.88 2.19 -21.14
N ASP A 30 11.67 1.63 -22.07
CA ASP A 30 11.73 0.19 -22.34
C ASP A 30 13.16 -0.30 -22.63
N GLY A 31 13.33 -1.62 -22.56
CA GLY A 31 14.61 -2.30 -22.78
C GLY A 31 15.52 -2.33 -21.56
N GLU A 32 16.72 -2.86 -21.72
CA GLU A 32 17.71 -3.04 -20.63
C GLU A 32 18.17 -1.71 -20.02
N ARG A 33 18.07 -0.62 -20.79
CA ARG A 33 18.44 0.73 -20.36
C ARG A 33 17.27 1.53 -19.78
N LYS A 34 16.15 0.86 -19.48
CA LYS A 34 14.99 1.50 -18.83
C LYS A 34 15.42 2.18 -17.55
N ASN A 35 15.10 3.47 -17.42
CA ASN A 35 15.49 4.30 -16.27
C ASN A 35 14.31 5.00 -15.61
N VAL A 36 13.12 4.41 -15.75
CA VAL A 36 11.89 4.85 -15.10
C VAL A 36 11.29 3.72 -14.26
N ILE A 37 10.66 4.10 -13.16
CA ILE A 37 9.84 3.25 -12.32
C ILE A 37 8.37 3.60 -12.58
N ASP A 38 7.70 2.72 -13.30
CA ASP A 38 6.30 2.82 -13.72
C ASP A 38 5.39 1.80 -13.00
N ARG A 39 6.00 0.91 -12.23
CA ARG A 39 5.32 -0.09 -11.39
C ARG A 39 6.05 -0.29 -10.07
N ILE A 40 5.29 -0.60 -9.03
CA ILE A 40 5.85 -1.02 -7.74
C ILE A 40 6.31 -2.47 -7.86
N GLN A 41 7.57 -2.72 -7.51
CA GLN A 41 8.15 -4.05 -7.40
C GLN A 41 8.57 -4.27 -5.96
N PRO A 42 7.68 -4.77 -5.09
CA PRO A 42 7.94 -4.86 -3.67
C PRO A 42 9.19 -5.70 -3.35
N ASN A 43 10.00 -5.20 -2.43
CA ASN A 43 11.15 -5.92 -1.87
C ASN A 43 11.10 -5.99 -0.34
N CYS A 44 10.10 -5.35 0.28
CA CYS A 44 9.82 -5.45 1.70
C CYS A 44 8.33 -5.52 2.00
N LEU A 45 8.03 -5.95 3.21
CA LEU A 45 6.73 -5.81 3.88
C LEU A 45 6.91 -4.85 5.05
N ILE A 46 5.99 -3.92 5.23
CA ILE A 46 6.02 -2.95 6.33
C ILE A 46 4.83 -3.12 7.26
N TYR A 47 5.10 -3.05 8.56
CA TYR A 47 4.09 -3.02 9.61
C TYR A 47 4.08 -1.63 10.23
N ARG A 48 3.18 -0.76 9.77
CA ARG A 48 3.25 0.68 10.06
C ARG A 48 2.41 1.10 11.28
N TYR A 49 1.35 0.37 11.59
CA TYR A 49 0.37 0.81 12.57
C TYR A 49 0.32 -0.21 13.70
N ASP A 50 0.82 0.18 14.87
CA ASP A 50 0.76 -0.67 16.05
C ASP A 50 -0.69 -1.04 16.39
N GLY A 51 -0.95 -2.33 16.59
CA GLY A 51 -2.28 -2.87 16.84
C GLY A 51 -3.13 -3.08 15.58
N SER A 52 -2.61 -2.77 14.39
CA SER A 52 -3.25 -3.09 13.12
C SER A 52 -2.92 -4.52 12.68
N ASP A 53 -3.72 -5.06 11.79
CA ASP A 53 -3.38 -6.27 11.04
C ASP A 53 -2.91 -5.97 9.61
N LEU A 54 -2.74 -4.68 9.29
CA LEU A 54 -2.33 -4.22 7.99
C LEU A 54 -0.83 -4.42 7.81
N LEU A 55 -0.49 -5.38 6.96
CA LEU A 55 0.82 -5.52 6.37
C LEU A 55 0.78 -4.90 4.97
N GLU A 56 1.73 -4.02 4.64
CA GLU A 56 1.79 -3.37 3.33
C GLU A 56 3.03 -3.81 2.56
N ALA A 57 2.90 -4.08 1.27
CA ALA A 57 4.03 -4.34 0.39
C ALA A 57 4.67 -3.02 -0.07
N GLY A 58 6.00 -2.95 -0.09
CA GLY A 58 6.71 -1.73 -0.46
C GLY A 58 8.12 -1.95 -0.97
N VAL A 59 8.76 -0.84 -1.36
CA VAL A 59 10.13 -0.79 -1.86
C VAL A 59 10.99 0.03 -0.92
N VAL A 60 12.05 -0.56 -0.38
CA VAL A 60 13.08 0.17 0.37
C VAL A 60 13.86 1.05 -0.61
N ILE A 61 13.78 2.36 -0.40
CA ILE A 61 14.49 3.37 -1.20
C ILE A 61 15.85 3.67 -0.56
N LYS A 62 15.89 3.79 0.77
CA LYS A 62 17.12 4.11 1.51
C LYS A 62 17.09 3.58 2.94
N GLN A 63 18.19 3.02 3.40
CA GLN A 63 18.38 2.65 4.79
C GLN A 63 19.03 3.81 5.58
N LEU A 64 18.47 4.18 6.72
CA LEU A 64 19.05 5.16 7.65
C LEU A 64 19.57 4.44 8.90
N LYS A 65 20.01 5.17 9.95
CA LYS A 65 20.56 4.55 11.17
C LYS A 65 19.52 3.69 11.90
N VAL A 66 18.34 4.25 12.18
CA VAL A 66 17.26 3.59 12.95
C VAL A 66 16.01 3.29 12.12
N ASN A 67 15.83 3.99 10.99
CA ASN A 67 14.66 3.90 10.13
C ASN A 67 15.04 3.48 8.71
N MET A 68 14.04 3.17 7.89
CA MET A 68 14.13 3.03 6.44
C MET A 68 13.17 4.00 5.75
N LYS A 69 13.57 4.49 4.58
CA LYS A 69 12.70 5.20 3.64
C LYS A 69 12.08 4.17 2.70
N VAL A 70 10.76 4.06 2.70
CA VAL A 70 10.00 3.06 1.95
C VAL A 70 8.91 3.74 1.12
N ALA A 71 8.65 3.23 -0.08
CA ALA A 71 7.47 3.60 -0.87
C ALA A 71 6.55 2.39 -1.05
N THR A 72 5.26 2.52 -0.70
CA THR A 72 4.21 1.54 -1.03
C THR A 72 3.47 1.91 -2.30
N LYS A 73 3.62 3.17 -2.76
CA LYS A 73 3.03 3.69 -4.00
C LYS A 73 4.05 4.49 -4.79
N LEU A 74 3.86 4.59 -6.11
CA LEU A 74 4.80 5.32 -6.98
C LEU A 74 5.01 6.78 -6.54
N ARG A 75 3.95 7.47 -6.13
CA ARG A 75 4.04 8.88 -5.66
C ARG A 75 4.90 9.07 -4.41
N GLU A 76 5.07 8.01 -3.61
CA GLU A 76 5.85 8.07 -2.38
C GLU A 76 7.36 7.98 -2.66
N TYR A 77 7.80 7.72 -3.89
CA TYR A 77 9.23 7.80 -4.21
C TYR A 77 9.81 9.20 -3.98
N SER A 78 9.04 10.24 -4.32
CA SER A 78 9.46 11.62 -4.10
C SER A 78 9.40 12.04 -2.63
N ASN A 79 8.47 11.46 -1.84
CA ASN A 79 8.39 11.66 -0.39
C ASN A 79 8.17 10.32 0.34
N PRO A 80 9.24 9.55 0.59
CA PRO A 80 9.12 8.20 1.14
C PRO A 80 8.61 8.18 2.58
N LEU A 81 7.86 7.12 2.91
CA LEU A 81 7.48 6.82 4.28
C LEU A 81 8.72 6.52 5.12
N LEU A 82 8.75 7.04 6.33
CA LEU A 82 9.79 6.75 7.31
C LEU A 82 9.29 5.64 8.24
N VAL A 83 9.89 4.45 8.17
CA VAL A 83 9.46 3.28 8.94
C VAL A 83 10.61 2.81 9.84
N PRO A 84 10.37 2.51 11.14
CA PRO A 84 11.39 1.90 12.00
C PRO A 84 11.91 0.59 11.42
N LYS A 85 13.23 0.35 11.50
CA LYS A 85 13.85 -0.86 10.90
C LYS A 85 13.22 -2.17 11.38
N HIS A 86 12.83 -2.24 12.65
CA HIS A 86 12.23 -3.44 13.23
C HIS A 86 10.80 -3.73 12.72
N ASN A 87 10.20 -2.76 12.01
CA ASN A 87 8.89 -2.86 11.37
C ASN A 87 8.99 -3.09 9.85
N VAL A 88 10.20 -3.33 9.33
CA VAL A 88 10.45 -3.64 7.91
C VAL A 88 10.96 -5.06 7.79
N TYR A 89 10.22 -5.89 7.07
CA TYR A 89 10.50 -7.31 6.86
C TYR A 89 10.84 -7.59 5.40
N ALA A 90 11.56 -8.68 5.14
CA ALA A 90 11.80 -9.14 3.77
C ALA A 90 10.48 -9.47 3.07
N PHE A 91 10.40 -9.18 1.76
CA PHE A 91 9.20 -9.49 1.00
C PHE A 91 8.97 -10.99 0.90
N ASN A 92 7.76 -11.42 1.27
CA ASN A 92 7.29 -12.79 1.11
C ASN A 92 5.86 -12.75 0.56
N GLN A 93 5.72 -13.08 -0.73
CA GLN A 93 4.43 -13.06 -1.43
C GLN A 93 3.40 -13.99 -0.78
N ASN A 94 3.81 -15.18 -0.33
CA ASN A 94 2.90 -16.16 0.26
C ASN A 94 2.33 -15.64 1.58
N LEU A 95 3.19 -15.12 2.46
CA LEU A 95 2.77 -14.54 3.73
C LEU A 95 1.83 -13.35 3.53
N TYR A 96 2.19 -12.44 2.62
CA TYR A 96 1.37 -11.27 2.29
C TYR A 96 -0.02 -11.67 1.78
N SER A 97 -0.08 -12.61 0.83
CA SER A 97 -1.35 -13.13 0.31
C SER A 97 -2.18 -13.80 1.40
N SER A 98 -1.58 -14.63 2.25
CA SER A 98 -2.29 -15.29 3.36
C SER A 98 -2.92 -14.29 4.33
N ILE A 99 -2.16 -13.27 4.75
CA ILE A 99 -2.68 -12.21 5.62
C ILE A 99 -3.83 -11.47 4.93
N GLN A 100 -3.69 -11.15 3.64
CA GLN A 100 -4.74 -10.44 2.92
C GLN A 100 -6.02 -11.27 2.76
N SER A 101 -5.91 -12.59 2.54
CA SER A 101 -7.06 -13.50 2.53
C SER A 101 -7.78 -13.53 3.87
N LEU A 102 -7.05 -13.66 4.98
CA LEU A 102 -7.65 -13.64 6.33
C LEU A 102 -8.39 -12.32 6.62
N ARG A 103 -7.85 -11.19 6.16
CA ARG A 103 -8.50 -9.87 6.31
C ARG A 103 -9.79 -9.78 5.50
N ASN A 104 -9.79 -10.32 4.28
CA ASN A 104 -10.97 -10.37 3.44
C ASN A 104 -12.05 -11.28 4.08
N GLU A 105 -11.66 -12.45 4.59
CA GLU A 105 -12.56 -13.38 5.30
C GLU A 105 -13.18 -12.73 6.54
N ARG A 106 -12.37 -12.05 7.37
CA ARG A 106 -12.87 -11.33 8.54
C ARG A 106 -13.88 -10.25 8.13
N THR A 107 -13.55 -9.46 7.12
CA THR A 107 -14.43 -8.38 6.63
C THR A 107 -15.77 -8.96 6.12
N ALA A 108 -15.72 -10.01 5.32
CA ALA A 108 -16.92 -10.67 4.81
C ALA A 108 -17.78 -11.25 5.95
N THR A 109 -17.13 -11.84 6.96
CA THR A 109 -17.80 -12.39 8.14
C THR A 109 -18.49 -11.30 8.96
N MET A 110 -17.80 -10.19 9.22
CA MET A 110 -18.37 -9.05 9.94
C MET A 110 -19.58 -8.47 9.20
N VAL A 111 -19.47 -8.24 7.89
CA VAL A 111 -20.59 -7.75 7.06
C VAL A 111 -21.78 -8.70 7.13
N ARG A 112 -21.54 -10.02 7.10
CA ARG A 112 -22.61 -11.02 7.25
C ARG A 112 -23.29 -10.91 8.61
N PHE A 113 -22.53 -10.76 9.70
CA PHE A 113 -23.12 -10.59 11.03
C PHE A 113 -23.92 -9.30 11.14
N ASP A 114 -23.43 -8.18 10.59
CA ASP A 114 -24.16 -6.91 10.57
C ASP A 114 -25.51 -7.03 9.84
N GLN A 115 -25.54 -7.77 8.71
CA GLN A 115 -26.77 -8.04 7.97
C GLN A 115 -27.77 -8.89 8.78
N LEU A 116 -27.29 -9.94 9.45
CA LEU A 116 -28.13 -10.80 10.29
C LEU A 116 -28.72 -10.02 11.47
N ILE A 117 -27.88 -9.26 12.18
CA ILE A 117 -28.30 -8.40 13.28
C ILE A 117 -29.38 -7.43 12.78
N LYS A 118 -29.15 -6.74 11.66
CA LYS A 118 -30.14 -5.83 11.07
C LYS A 118 -31.46 -6.53 10.75
N SER A 119 -31.42 -7.73 10.18
CA SER A 119 -32.62 -8.50 9.88
C SER A 119 -33.40 -8.86 11.15
N HIS A 120 -32.72 -9.24 12.24
CA HIS A 120 -33.38 -9.50 13.52
C HIS A 120 -34.02 -8.25 14.12
N TRP A 121 -33.34 -7.10 14.08
CA TRP A 121 -33.90 -5.82 14.54
C TRP A 121 -35.20 -5.44 13.83
N GLN A 122 -35.31 -5.71 12.52
CA GLN A 122 -36.50 -5.41 11.73
C GLN A 122 -37.72 -6.27 12.09
N ASN A 123 -37.51 -7.41 12.75
CA ASN A 123 -38.58 -8.33 13.17
C ASN A 123 -39.05 -8.09 14.61
N LEU A 124 -38.50 -7.09 15.32
CA LEU A 124 -38.97 -6.75 16.66
C LEU A 124 -40.35 -6.09 16.59
N ILE A 125 -41.26 -6.56 17.43
CA ILE A 125 -42.59 -5.97 17.58
C ILE A 125 -42.50 -4.85 18.64
N PRO A 126 -43.07 -3.66 18.38
CA PRO A 126 -43.15 -2.60 19.38
C PRO A 126 -43.82 -3.09 20.66
N TYR A 127 -43.34 -2.62 21.81
CA TYR A 127 -43.97 -2.90 23.09
C TYR A 127 -45.26 -2.09 23.23
N GLU A 128 -46.38 -2.77 23.50
CA GLU A 128 -47.66 -2.17 23.85
C GLU A 128 -47.93 -2.40 25.35
N PRO A 129 -47.91 -1.35 26.20
CA PRO A 129 -48.25 -1.48 27.61
C PRO A 129 -49.75 -1.78 27.80
N ILE A 130 -50.07 -2.61 28.77
CA ILE A 130 -51.46 -2.91 29.16
C ILE A 130 -51.97 -1.74 30.02
N GLU A 131 -53.04 -1.08 29.58
CA GLU A 131 -53.79 -0.06 30.35
C GLU A 131 -54.70 -0.69 31.40
#